data_AF-A0A0C9TT53-F1
#
_entry.id   AF-A0A0C9TT53-F1
#
_cell.length_a   1.000
_cell.length_b   1.000
_cell.length_c   1.000
_cell.angle_alpha   90.00
_cell.angle_beta   90.00
_cell.angle_gamma   90.00
#
_symmetry.space_group_name_H-M   'P 1'
#
loop_
_entity.id
_entity.type
_entity.pdbx_description
1 polymer ?
#
loop_
_entity_poly.entity_id
_entity_poly.type
_entity_poly.pdbx_seq_one_letter_code
_entity_poly.pdbx_strand_id
1 'polypeptide(L)'
;MATAAVAPPSRKSASARQSHAAESLMLGMQGSLNFLTSSLNNSNITSEDKVSACRAVALTMLQEQDGDLPRDIKAFIRAMIAHNVGFTDVYTLTADKDERTEFVRAEVEGM
;
A
#
# COMPACT_ATOMS: atom_id res chain seq x y z
N MET A 1 38.99 47.71 34.79
CA MET A 1 38.04 47.47 33.69
C MET A 1 38.80 47.03 32.46
N ALA A 2 38.58 45.81 31.99
CA ALA A 2 38.85 45.38 30.62
C ALA A 2 38.08 44.06 30.40
N THR A 3 36.97 44.10 29.66
CA THR A 3 36.20 42.91 29.29
C THR A 3 36.44 42.61 27.81
N ALA A 4 37.00 41.44 27.54
CA ALA A 4 37.31 40.95 26.20
C ALA A 4 36.02 40.67 25.40
N ALA A 5 35.95 41.16 24.17
CA ALA A 5 34.87 40.89 23.23
C ALA A 5 35.04 39.49 22.63
N VAL A 6 34.09 38.59 22.90
CA VAL A 6 33.98 37.29 22.25
C VAL A 6 33.26 37.47 20.91
N ALA A 7 33.94 37.15 19.80
CA ALA A 7 33.37 37.14 18.46
C ALA A 7 32.42 35.93 18.25
N PRO A 8 31.31 36.07 17.51
CA PRO A 8 30.37 34.97 17.30
C PRO A 8 30.88 33.94 16.27
N PRO A 9 30.60 32.63 16.46
CA PRO A 9 31.05 31.59 15.54
C PRO A 9 30.31 31.64 14.19
N SER A 10 31.08 31.36 13.14
CA SER A 10 30.79 31.50 11.72
C SER A 10 29.73 30.51 11.21
N ARG A 11 28.69 31.03 10.54
CA ARG A 11 27.54 30.30 9.94
C ARG A 11 27.89 29.33 8.79
N LYS A 12 29.17 29.21 8.39
CA LYS A 12 29.60 28.50 7.17
C LYS A 12 29.69 26.97 7.35
N SER A 13 29.79 26.48 8.58
CA SER A 13 29.91 25.04 8.90
C SER A 13 28.57 24.33 9.06
N ALA A 14 27.50 25.08 9.39
CA ALA A 14 26.16 24.52 9.57
C ALA A 14 25.56 24.03 8.25
N SER A 15 25.71 24.79 7.15
CA SER A 15 25.12 24.41 5.86
C SER A 15 25.86 23.23 5.19
N ALA A 16 27.18 23.11 5.36
CA ALA A 16 27.95 21.98 4.83
C ALA A 16 27.60 20.66 5.53
N ARG A 17 27.40 20.69 6.86
CA ARG A 17 26.91 19.53 7.62
C ARG A 17 25.49 19.14 7.25
N GLN A 18 24.63 20.12 6.95
CA GLN A 18 23.26 19.89 6.50
C GLN A 18 23.22 19.29 5.08
N SER A 19 24.07 19.76 4.16
CA SER A 19 24.22 19.17 2.82
C SER A 19 24.70 17.72 2.89
N HIS A 20 25.74 17.46 3.69
CA HIS A 20 26.31 16.13 3.85
C HIS A 20 25.34 15.15 4.54
N ALA A 21 24.50 15.64 5.47
CA ALA A 21 23.44 14.85 6.08
C ALA A 21 22.31 14.54 5.08
N ALA A 22 21.92 15.50 4.24
CA ALA A 22 20.95 15.29 3.18
C ALA A 22 21.45 14.27 2.14
N GLU A 23 22.71 14.37 1.72
CA GLU A 23 23.36 13.42 0.81
C GLU A 23 23.46 12.01 1.41
N SER A 24 23.83 11.90 2.70
CA SER A 24 23.88 10.61 3.40
C SER A 24 22.50 9.97 3.52
N LEU A 25 21.46 10.78 3.74
CA LEU A 25 20.08 10.32 3.82
C LEU A 25 19.58 9.87 2.44
N MET A 26 19.91 10.61 1.38
CA MET A 26 19.60 10.22 -0.01
C MET A 26 20.27 8.89 -0.40
N LEU A 27 21.55 8.69 -0.04
CA LEU A 27 22.24 7.42 -0.26
C LEU A 27 21.61 6.27 0.54
N GLY A 28 21.18 6.52 1.78
CA GLY A 28 20.46 5.55 2.59
C GLY A 28 19.10 5.14 2.00
N MET A 29 18.35 6.11 1.48
CA MET A 29 17.09 5.84 0.78
C MET A 29 17.30 5.06 -0.52
N GLN A 30 18.33 5.42 -1.29
CA GLN A 30 18.67 4.69 -2.52
C GLN A 30 19.10 3.24 -2.20
N GLY A 31 19.90 3.03 -1.14
CA GLY A 31 20.33 1.70 -0.71
C GLY A 31 19.17 0.82 -0.24
N SER A 32 18.26 1.38 0.55
CA SER A 32 17.05 0.66 0.99
C SER A 32 16.11 0.32 -0.18
N LEU A 33 15.93 1.23 -1.13
CA LEU A 33 15.16 0.96 -2.34
C LEU A 33 15.79 -0.17 -3.19
N ASN A 34 17.11 -0.15 -3.35
CA ASN A 34 17.84 -1.19 -4.07
C ASN A 34 17.73 -2.55 -3.37
N PHE A 35 17.83 -2.57 -2.04
CA PHE A 35 17.66 -3.79 -1.25
C PHE A 35 16.25 -4.37 -1.41
N LEU A 36 15.20 -3.54 -1.28
CA LEU A 36 13.82 -3.98 -1.47
C LEU A 36 13.56 -4.48 -2.89
N THR A 37 14.07 -3.77 -3.89
CA THR A 37 13.94 -4.17 -5.30
C THR A 37 14.63 -5.51 -5.56
N SER A 38 15.81 -5.72 -4.99
CA SER A 38 16.54 -6.99 -5.06
C SER A 38 15.76 -8.12 -4.36
N SER A 39 15.22 -7.87 -3.17
CA SER A 39 14.38 -8.84 -2.45
C SER A 39 13.12 -9.21 -3.24
N LEU A 40 12.46 -8.25 -3.89
CA LEU A 40 11.28 -8.50 -4.72
C LEU A 40 11.62 -9.29 -5.98
N ASN A 41 12.72 -8.95 -6.68
CA ASN A 41 13.16 -9.66 -7.88
C ASN A 41 13.66 -11.07 -7.60
N ASN A 42 14.23 -11.30 -6.42
CA ASN A 42 14.72 -12.61 -6.00
C ASN A 42 13.64 -13.45 -5.31
N SER A 43 12.51 -12.83 -4.94
CA SER A 43 11.34 -13.55 -4.46
C SER A 43 10.66 -14.22 -5.64
N ASN A 44 10.60 -15.55 -5.62
CA ASN A 44 9.83 -16.32 -6.59
C ASN A 44 8.33 -16.18 -6.26
N ILE A 45 7.77 -14.98 -6.43
CA ILE A 45 6.35 -14.73 -6.22
C ILE A 45 5.61 -15.44 -7.33
N THR A 46 4.96 -16.54 -6.99
CA THR A 46 4.18 -17.32 -7.93
C THR A 46 2.90 -16.57 -8.32
N SER A 47 2.26 -16.96 -9.42
CA SER A 47 0.93 -16.46 -9.75
C SER A 47 -0.09 -16.78 -8.64
N GLU A 48 0.08 -17.90 -7.96
CA GLU A 48 -0.77 -18.31 -6.84
C GLU A 48 -0.62 -17.38 -5.63
N ASP A 49 0.60 -16.91 -5.34
CA ASP A 49 0.85 -15.93 -4.28
C ASP A 49 0.14 -14.60 -4.57
N LYS A 50 0.14 -14.17 -5.84
CA LYS A 50 -0.58 -12.94 -6.27
C LYS A 50 -2.09 -13.08 -6.16
N VAL A 51 -2.63 -14.23 -6.58
CA VAL A 51 -4.07 -14.53 -6.44
C VAL A 51 -4.47 -14.60 -4.97
N SER A 52 -3.64 -15.23 -4.13
CA SER A 52 -3.87 -15.32 -2.68
C SER A 52 -3.87 -13.92 -2.03
N ALA A 53 -2.92 -13.06 -2.39
CA ALA A 53 -2.87 -11.69 -1.91
C ALA A 53 -4.10 -10.87 -2.35
N CYS A 54 -4.52 -10.97 -3.61
CA CYS A 54 -5.73 -10.28 -4.10
C CYS A 54 -6.98 -10.74 -3.36
N ARG A 55 -7.11 -12.05 -3.11
CA ARG A 55 -8.22 -12.59 -2.32
C ARG A 55 -8.23 -12.05 -0.89
N ALA A 56 -7.07 -11.98 -0.24
CA ALA A 56 -6.96 -11.41 1.09
C ALA A 56 -7.40 -9.94 1.12
N VAL A 57 -6.98 -9.15 0.13
CA VAL A 57 -7.42 -7.75 -0.02
C VAL A 57 -8.94 -7.67 -0.22
N ALA A 58 -9.50 -8.47 -1.12
CA ALA A 58 -10.94 -8.51 -1.37
C ALA A 58 -11.75 -8.86 -0.11
N LEU A 59 -11.28 -9.83 0.69
CA LEU A 59 -11.92 -10.22 1.94
C LEU A 59 -11.88 -9.11 2.99
N THR A 60 -10.76 -8.38 3.08
CA THR A 60 -10.66 -7.21 3.96
C THR A 60 -11.62 -6.11 3.52
N MET A 61 -11.70 -5.81 2.22
CA MET A 61 -12.65 -4.83 1.69
C MET A 61 -14.11 -5.21 2.01
N LEU A 62 -14.47 -6.48 1.86
CA LEU A 62 -15.80 -6.97 2.22
C LEU A 62 -16.12 -6.80 3.71
N GLN A 63 -15.11 -6.92 4.58
CA GLN A 63 -15.29 -6.74 6.03
C GLN A 63 -15.35 -5.27 6.43
N GLU A 64 -14.48 -4.43 5.88
CA GLU A 64 -14.29 -3.04 6.32
C GLU A 64 -15.21 -2.05 5.59
N GLN A 65 -15.41 -2.23 4.28
CA GLN A 65 -16.14 -1.28 3.45
C GLN A 65 -17.59 -1.70 3.21
N ASP A 66 -17.83 -3.01 3.11
CA ASP A 66 -19.13 -3.60 2.79
C ASP A 66 -19.72 -4.43 3.95
N GLY A 67 -19.32 -4.08 5.17
CA GLY A 67 -19.78 -4.74 6.40
C GLY A 67 -21.30 -4.64 6.61
N ASP A 68 -21.93 -3.63 6.04
CA ASP A 68 -23.37 -3.34 6.08
C ASP A 68 -24.22 -4.23 5.15
N LEU A 69 -23.59 -4.94 4.21
CA LEU A 69 -24.31 -5.84 3.32
C LEU A 69 -25.03 -6.97 4.10
N PRO A 70 -26.20 -7.45 3.60
CA PRO A 70 -26.86 -8.63 4.13
C PRO A 70 -25.93 -9.84 4.22
N ARG A 71 -26.17 -10.71 5.21
CA ARG A 71 -25.33 -11.89 5.46
C ARG A 71 -25.21 -12.79 4.24
N ASP A 72 -26.30 -12.96 3.51
CA ASP A 72 -26.44 -13.89 2.40
C ASP A 72 -25.63 -13.38 1.20
N ILE A 73 -25.68 -12.07 0.95
CA ILE A 73 -24.86 -11.39 -0.05
C ILE A 73 -23.38 -11.48 0.31
N LYS A 74 -23.01 -11.25 1.58
CA LYS A 74 -21.60 -11.43 2.03
C LYS A 74 -21.12 -12.87 1.85
N ALA A 75 -21.98 -13.86 2.06
CA ALA A 75 -21.64 -15.27 1.84
C ALA A 75 -21.40 -15.55 0.35
N PHE A 76 -22.26 -15.01 -0.53
CA PHE A 76 -22.09 -15.08 -1.97
C PHE A 76 -20.77 -14.45 -2.44
N ILE A 77 -20.49 -13.21 -2.04
CA ILE A 77 -19.24 -12.52 -2.41
C ILE A 77 -18.02 -13.32 -1.93
N ARG A 78 -18.05 -13.87 -0.72
CA ARG A 78 -16.95 -14.74 -0.22
C ARG A 78 -16.73 -15.96 -1.10
N ALA A 79 -17.80 -16.60 -1.56
CA ALA A 79 -17.70 -17.74 -2.47
C ALA A 79 -17.11 -17.30 -3.82
N MET A 80 -17.55 -16.17 -4.36
CA MET A 80 -17.01 -15.62 -5.62
C MET A 80 -15.53 -15.27 -5.50
N ILE A 81 -15.10 -14.62 -4.41
CA ILE A 81 -13.67 -14.36 -4.14
C ILE A 81 -12.86 -15.66 -4.07
N ALA A 82 -13.43 -16.71 -3.47
CA ALA A 82 -12.76 -17.99 -3.31
C ALA A 82 -12.64 -18.81 -4.62
N HIS A 83 -13.51 -18.57 -5.60
CA HIS A 83 -13.60 -19.45 -6.78
C HIS A 83 -13.42 -18.74 -8.12
N ASN A 84 -13.59 -17.42 -8.18
CA ASN A 84 -13.53 -16.64 -9.41
C ASN A 84 -12.48 -15.51 -9.29
N VAL A 85 -11.34 -15.71 -9.97
CA VAL A 85 -10.24 -14.73 -9.99
C VAL A 85 -10.69 -13.43 -10.67
N GLY A 86 -11.41 -13.51 -11.78
CA GLY A 86 -11.90 -12.31 -12.50
C GLY A 86 -12.86 -11.48 -11.66
N PHE A 87 -13.75 -12.13 -10.90
CA PHE A 87 -14.61 -11.43 -9.93
C PHE A 87 -13.78 -10.73 -8.84
N THR A 88 -12.75 -11.41 -8.31
CA THR A 88 -11.88 -10.85 -7.26
C THR A 88 -11.17 -9.60 -7.74
N ASP A 89 -10.65 -9.63 -8.97
CA ASP A 89 -9.94 -8.51 -9.59
C ASP A 89 -10.90 -7.32 -9.79
N VAL A 90 -12.09 -7.56 -10.36
CA VAL A 90 -13.09 -6.49 -10.54
C VAL A 90 -13.49 -5.90 -9.19
N TYR A 91 -13.83 -6.75 -8.21
CA TYR A 91 -14.27 -6.31 -6.89
C TYR A 91 -13.21 -5.48 -6.14
N THR A 92 -11.92 -5.78 -6.32
CA THR A 92 -10.82 -5.04 -5.69
C THR A 92 -10.43 -3.76 -6.44
N LEU A 93 -10.59 -3.74 -7.77
CA LEU A 93 -10.24 -2.59 -8.60
C LEU A 93 -11.35 -1.54 -8.67
N THR A 94 -12.61 -1.92 -8.41
CA THR A 94 -13.73 -0.97 -8.35
C THR A 94 -13.62 -0.12 -7.08
N ALA A 95 -13.18 1.13 -7.25
CA ALA A 95 -12.99 2.08 -6.17
C ALA A 95 -14.31 2.66 -5.64
N ASP A 96 -15.33 2.77 -6.51
CA ASP A 96 -16.63 3.28 -6.13
C ASP A 96 -17.48 2.18 -5.46
N LYS A 97 -17.96 2.46 -4.25
CA LYS A 97 -18.73 1.48 -3.47
C LYS A 97 -20.10 1.20 -4.12
N ASP A 98 -20.71 2.20 -4.73
CA ASP A 98 -22.04 2.06 -5.33
C ASP A 98 -21.94 1.21 -6.61
N GLU A 99 -20.94 1.47 -7.46
CA GLU A 99 -20.62 0.66 -8.64
C GLU A 99 -20.31 -0.79 -8.27
N ARG A 100 -19.53 -1.00 -7.20
CA ARG A 100 -19.24 -2.35 -6.68
C ARG A 100 -20.50 -3.06 -6.19
N THR A 101 -21.37 -2.33 -5.50
CA THR A 101 -22.64 -2.87 -5.00
C THR A 101 -23.60 -3.19 -6.15
N GLU A 102 -23.63 -2.37 -7.18
CA GLU A 102 -24.41 -2.62 -8.41
C GLU A 102 -23.90 -3.86 -9.15
N PHE A 103 -22.58 -4.00 -9.31
CA PHE A 103 -21.96 -5.19 -9.90
C PHE A 103 -22.33 -6.46 -9.13
N VAL A 104 -22.19 -6.44 -7.80
CA VAL A 104 -22.60 -7.57 -6.95
C VAL A 104 -24.08 -7.88 -7.12
N ARG A 105 -24.95 -6.86 -7.20
CA ARG A 105 -26.38 -7.05 -7.38
C ARG A 105 -26.69 -7.69 -8.73
N ALA A 106 -26.08 -7.21 -9.81
CA ALA A 106 -26.25 -7.77 -11.15
C ALA A 106 -25.83 -9.25 -11.20
N GLU A 107 -24.74 -9.60 -10.52
CA GLU A 107 -24.26 -10.98 -10.46
C GLU A 107 -25.20 -11.89 -9.64
N VAL A 108 -25.82 -11.36 -8.57
CA VAL A 108 -26.81 -12.08 -7.76
C VAL A 108 -28.14 -12.27 -8.50
N GLU A 109 -28.61 -11.25 -9.23
CA GLU A 109 -29.87 -11.29 -10.00
C GLU A 109 -29.76 -12.15 -11.27
N GLY A 110 -28.53 -12.38 -11.77
CA GLY A 110 -28.25 -13.23 -12.91
C GLY A 110 -28.22 -14.74 -12.61
N MET A 111 -28.34 -15.15 -11.34
CA MET A 111 -28.43 -16.56 -10.89
C MET A 111 -29.87 -17.03 -10.71
#